data_AF-A0A067QEL3-F1
#
_entry.id   AF-A0A067QEL3-F1
#
_cell.length_a   1.000
_cell.length_b   1.000
_cell.length_c   1.000
_cell.angle_alpha   90.00
_cell.angle_beta   90.00
_cell.angle_gamma   90.00
#
_symmetry.space_group_name_H-M   'P 1'
#
loop_
_entity.id
_entity.type
_entity.pdbx_description
1 polymer ?
#
loop_
_entity_poly.entity_id
_entity_poly.type
_entity_poly.pdbx_seq_one_letter_code
_entity_poly.pdbx_strand_id
1 'polypeptide(L)' 'MACLPIISEALSFLHFSEMMTKEFVTPKFAYPRIPQDILFAVGGYADDDPTDVIEAYDARADRWSVVSCTHFYSYRG' A
#
# COMPACT_ATOMS: atom_id res chain seq x y z
N MET A 1 19.67 16.12 16.25
CA MET A 1 18.30 15.72 16.65
C MET A 1 17.31 16.15 15.55
N ALA A 2 17.22 15.43 14.43
CA ALA A 2 16.43 15.85 13.26
C ALA A 2 14.96 15.36 13.29
N CYS A 3 14.62 14.42 14.19
CA CYS A 3 13.30 13.80 14.27
C CYS A 3 12.33 14.48 15.26
N LEU A 4 12.85 15.26 16.22
CA LEU A 4 12.07 15.94 17.24
C LEU A 4 10.91 16.80 16.68
N PRO A 5 11.11 17.65 15.64
CA PRO A 5 10.01 18.45 15.10
C PRO A 5 8.92 17.60 14.45
N ILE A 6 9.29 16.52 13.75
CA ILE A 6 8.36 15.62 13.06
C ILE A 6 7.47 14.88 14.07
N ILE A 7 8.07 14.40 15.18
CA ILE A 7 7.34 13.69 16.23
C ILE A 7 6.34 14.63 16.92
N SER A 8 6.75 15.88 17.22
CA SER A 8 5.87 16.88 17.81
C SER A 8 4.67 17.20 16.92
N GLU A 9 4.89 17.33 15.62
CA GLU A 9 3.85 17.64 14.64
C GLU A 9 2.86 16.47 14.50
N ALA A 10 3.36 15.23 14.46
CA ALA A 10 2.53 14.03 14.42
C ALA A 10 1.67 13.85 15.68
N LEU A 11 2.23 14.09 16.87
CA LEU A 11 1.48 14.02 18.13
C LEU A 11 0.38 15.08 18.20
N SER A 12 0.66 16.30 17.71
CA SER A 12 -0.33 17.38 17.66
C SER A 12 -1.51 17.03 16.73
N PHE A 13 -1.22 16.42 15.58
CA PHE A 13 -2.25 15.95 14.64
C PHE A 13 -3.13 14.85 15.25
N LEU A 14 -2.54 13.86 15.93
CA LEU A 14 -3.29 12.76 16.54
C LEU A 14 -4.21 13.22 17.67
N HIS A 15 -3.73 14.13 18.54
CA HIS A 15 -4.55 14.69 19.62
C HIS A 15 -5.69 15.59 19.09
N PHE A 16 -5.51 16.22 17.93
CA PHE A 16 -6.56 17.03 17.28
C PHE A 16 -7.65 16.15 16.63
N SER A 17 -7.30 14.94 16.17
CA SER A 17 -8.22 14.01 15.51
C SER A 17 -9.35 13.49 16.41
N GLU A 18 -9.19 13.50 17.73
CA GLU A 18 -10.27 13.12 18.66
C GLU A 18 -11.36 14.21 18.78
N MET A 19 -11.14 15.41 18.23
CA MET A 19 -11.94 16.60 18.53
C MET A 19 -12.34 17.42 17.28
N MET A 20 -13.01 16.79 16.30
CA MET A 20 -14.07 17.36 15.43
C MET A 20 -13.93 17.23 13.91
N THR A 21 -15.11 17.01 13.33
CA THR A 21 -15.64 17.05 11.97
C THR A 21 -15.44 18.37 11.18
N LYS A 22 -14.29 19.05 11.28
CA LYS A 22 -13.98 20.23 10.44
C LYS A 22 -12.94 19.90 9.37
N GLU A 23 -13.19 20.36 8.14
CA GLU A 23 -12.26 20.25 7.00
C GLU A 23 -10.84 20.65 7.42
N PHE A 24 -9.98 19.65 7.62
CA PHE A 24 -8.57 19.87 7.96
C PHE A 24 -7.73 19.49 6.75
N VAL A 25 -6.80 20.36 6.38
CA VAL A 25 -5.78 20.06 5.37
C VAL A 25 -4.90 18.97 5.94
N THR A 26 -5.01 17.76 5.38
CA THR A 26 -4.18 16.62 5.79
C THR A 26 -2.71 16.97 5.58
N PRO A 27 -1.88 16.97 6.64
CA PRO A 27 -0.48 17.34 6.50
C PRO A 27 0.27 16.26 5.71
N LYS A 28 1.34 16.65 5.02
CA LYS A 28 2.02 15.77 4.04
C LYS A 28 2.48 14.43 4.61
N PHE A 29 2.88 14.41 5.89
CA PHE A 29 3.32 13.19 6.57
C PHE A 29 2.16 12.22 6.89
N ALA A 30 0.92 12.74 6.94
CA ALA A 30 -0.30 12.00 7.21
C ALA A 30 -1.05 11.60 5.92
N TYR A 31 -0.52 11.92 4.74
CA TYR A 31 -1.07 11.38 3.51
C TYR A 31 -0.96 9.85 3.53
N PRO A 32 -2.04 9.12 3.17
CA PRO A 32 -1.96 7.69 2.94
C PRO A 32 -0.80 7.41 1.97
N ARG A 33 0.21 6.66 2.45
CA ARG A 33 1.35 6.26 1.62
C ARG A 33 0.98 5.19 0.59
N ILE A 34 -0.23 4.66 0.72
CA ILE A 34 -0.88 3.72 -0.18
C ILE A 34 -1.98 4.53 -0.87
N PRO A 35 -2.06 4.57 -2.22
CA PRO A 35 -3.24 5.06 -2.91
C PRO A 35 -4.49 4.47 -2.26
N GLN A 36 -5.52 5.29 -2.04
CA GLN A 36 -6.80 4.80 -1.50
C GLN A 36 -7.42 3.69 -2.36
N ASP A 37 -7.01 3.61 -3.63
CA ASP A 37 -7.51 2.68 -4.64
C ASP A 37 -6.35 1.75 -5.11
N ILE A 38 -6.07 0.69 -4.33
CA ILE A 38 -5.26 -0.44 -4.81
C ILE A 38 -6.16 -1.66 -4.95
N LEU A 39 -6.12 -2.30 -6.11
CA LEU A 39 -6.76 -3.59 -6.36
C LEU A 39 -5.71 -4.70 -6.36
N PHE A 40 -5.99 -5.79 -5.64
CA PHE A 40 -5.17 -6.99 -5.65
C PHE A 40 -5.88 -8.11 -6.40
N ALA A 41 -5.14 -8.84 -7.23
CA ALA A 41 -5.54 -10.17 -7.70
C ALA A 41 -4.58 -11.21 -7.10
N VAL A 42 -5.16 -12.30 -6.60
CA VAL A 42 -4.44 -13.34 -5.86
C VAL A 42 -4.76 -14.69 -6.47
N GLY A 43 -3.71 -15.39 -6.89
CA GLY A 43 -3.78 -16.70 -7.52
C GLY A 43 -4.49 -16.68 -8.87
N GLY A 44 -5.16 -17.79 -9.20
CA GLY A 44 -5.88 -17.95 -10.47
C GLY A 44 -5.37 -19.15 -11.27
N TYR A 45 -5.60 -19.11 -12.59
CA TYR A 45 -5.19 -20.15 -13.51
C TYR A 45 -4.62 -19.50 -14.77
N ALA A 46 -3.38 -19.81 -15.11
CA ALA A 46 -2.67 -19.25 -16.24
C ALA A 46 -1.76 -20.32 -16.85
N ASP A 47 -1.61 -20.32 -18.18
CA ASP A 47 -0.74 -21.25 -18.91
C ASP A 47 -0.95 -22.74 -18.53
N ASP A 48 -2.22 -23.12 -18.38
CA ASP A 48 -2.64 -24.47 -17.96
C ASP A 48 -2.26 -24.91 -16.55
N ASP A 49 -1.76 -24.00 -15.69
CA ASP A 49 -1.42 -24.28 -14.30
C ASP A 49 -2.10 -23.31 -13.31
N PRO A 50 -2.47 -23.80 -12.10
CA PRO A 50 -2.89 -22.91 -11.04
C PRO A 50 -1.70 -22.05 -10.58
N THR A 51 -1.95 -20.77 -10.41
CA THR A 51 -0.94 -19.79 -9.99
C THR A 51 -1.20 -19.34 -8.57
N ASP A 52 -0.12 -19.05 -7.83
CA ASP A 52 -0.13 -18.42 -6.51
C ASP A 52 0.33 -16.96 -6.54
N VAL A 53 0.46 -16.39 -7.74
CA VAL A 53 0.94 -15.03 -7.96
C VAL A 53 -0.01 -14.03 -7.32
N ILE A 54 0.57 -13.03 -6.66
CA ILE A 54 -0.13 -11.85 -6.17
C ILE A 54 0.30 -10.66 -7.03
N GLU A 55 -0.66 -10.00 -7.63
CA GLU A 55 -0.46 -8.79 -8.41
C GLU A 55 -1.29 -7.64 -7.85
N ALA A 56 -0.75 -6.42 -7.96
CA ALA A 56 -1.42 -5.20 -7.56
C ALA A 56 -1.57 -4.29 -8.78
N TYR A 57 -2.76 -3.73 -8.94
CA TYR A 57 -3.04 -2.71 -9.94
C TYR A 57 -2.78 -1.31 -9.36
N ASP A 58 -1.89 -0.58 -10.01
CA ASP A 58 -1.63 0.84 -9.74
C ASP A 58 -2.48 1.70 -10.67
N ALA A 59 -3.61 2.19 -10.16
CA ALA A 59 -4.54 3.01 -10.93
C ALA A 59 -3.95 4.35 -11.42
N ARG A 60 -2.88 4.87 -10.78
CA ARG A 60 -2.24 6.12 -11.22
C ARG A 60 -1.39 5.91 -12.46
N ALA A 61 -0.83 4.72 -12.59
CA ALA A 61 0.04 4.36 -13.70
C ALA A 61 -0.59 3.41 -14.71
N ASP A 62 -1.86 3.06 -14.49
CA ASP A 62 -2.66 2.15 -15.31
C ASP A 62 -1.90 0.85 -15.65
N ARG A 63 -1.37 0.19 -14.62
CA ARG A 63 -0.60 -1.04 -14.81
C ARG A 63 -0.73 -2.02 -13.66
N TRP A 64 -0.61 -3.29 -13.99
CA TRP A 64 -0.41 -4.37 -13.02
C TRP A 64 1.08 -4.53 -12.68
N SER A 65 1.37 -4.95 -11.46
CA SER A 65 2.72 -5.25 -11.01
C SER A 65 2.70 -6.45 -10.07
N VAL A 66 3.60 -7.42 -10.32
CA VAL A 66 3.74 -8.60 -9.46
C VAL A 66 4.32 -8.19 -8.13
N VAL A 67 3.60 -8.49 -7.05
CA VAL A 67 3.99 -8.20 -5.66
C VAL A 67 4.68 -9.40 -5.04
N SER A 68 4.22 -10.60 -5.35
CA SER A 68 4.81 -11.85 -4.87
C SER A 68 4.49 -12.98 -5.84
N CYS A 69 5.44 -13.89 -6.04
CA CYS A 69 5.19 -15.20 -6.63
C CYS A 69 5.93 -16.24 -5.79
N THR A 70 5.25 -17.31 -5.38
CA THR A 70 5.87 -18.36 -4.56
C THR A 70 6.22 -19.60 -5.38
N HIS A 71 6.74 -19.41 -6.61
CA HIS A 71 7.26 -20.53 -7.39
C HIS A 71 8.72 -20.88 -7.06
N PHE A 72 8.91 -21.78 -6.09
CA PHE A 72 10.08 -22.67 -5.99
C PHE A 72 9.88 -23.94 -6.85
N TYR A 73 9.51 -23.79 -8.13
CA TYR A 73 9.50 -24.92 -9.08
C TYR A 73 10.43 -24.69 -10.27
N SER A 74 11.68 -24.37 -9.95
CA SER A 74 12.86 -24.95 -10.62
C SER A 74 13.51 -25.73 -9.47
N TYR A 75 13.41 -27.06 -9.36
CA TYR A 75 14.05 -28.04 -10.24
C TYR A 75 13.18 -29.32 -10.32
N ARG A 76 12.56 -29.59 -11.45
CA ARG A 76 12.27 -30.96 -11.89
C ARG A 76 13.24 -31.30 -13.01
N GLY A 77 14.41 -31.81 -12.60
CA GLY A 77 15.22 -32.74 -13.39
C GLY A 77 14.98 -34.13 -12.84
#